data_AF-A0A0Q9N723-F1
#
_entry.id   AF-A0A0Q9N723-F1
#
_cell.length_a   1.000
_cell.length_b   1.000
_cell.length_c   1.000
_cell.angle_alpha   90.00
_cell.angle_beta   90.00
_cell.angle_gamma   90.00
#
_symmetry.space_group_name_H-M   'P 1'
#
loop_
_entity.id
_entity.type
_entity.pdbx_description
1 polymer ?
#
loop_
_entity_poly.entity_id
_entity_poly.type
_entity_poly.pdbx_seq_one_letter_code
_entity_poly.pdbx_strand_id
1 'polypeptide(L)'
;MQHKAIRYVTRTTAAAAGAVATAATSVAAAALAGSIIFSPVPGASARMEGVSEDLLRAVQLNQITEEQAVKFEARLAGRILGDA
;
A
#
# COMPACT_ATOMS: atom_id res chain seq x y z
N MET A 1 26.79 -7.15 -37.51
CA MET A 1 25.52 -6.99 -36.75
C MET A 1 25.88 -6.35 -35.41
N GLN A 2 25.83 -5.01 -35.30
CA GLN A 2 26.19 -4.29 -34.05
C GLN A 2 24.95 -4.11 -33.18
N HIS A 3 25.01 -4.54 -31.92
CA HIS A 3 23.93 -4.36 -30.95
C HIS A 3 23.92 -2.93 -30.41
N LYS A 4 22.83 -2.21 -30.70
CA LYS A 4 22.56 -0.83 -30.28
C LYS A 4 22.19 -0.83 -28.79
N ALA A 5 23.04 -0.29 -27.93
CA ALA A 5 22.74 -0.13 -26.51
C ALA A 5 21.68 0.97 -26.31
N ILE A 6 20.52 0.61 -25.76
CA ILE A 6 19.46 1.56 -25.42
C ILE A 6 19.79 2.20 -24.06
N ARG A 7 20.21 3.47 -24.11
CA ARG A 7 20.50 4.29 -22.92
C ARG A 7 19.20 4.98 -22.49
N TYR A 8 18.54 4.47 -21.45
CA TYR A 8 17.40 5.14 -20.83
C TYR A 8 17.88 6.38 -20.07
N VAL A 9 17.59 7.55 -20.60
CA VAL A 9 17.76 8.82 -19.89
C VAL A 9 16.41 9.17 -19.27
N THR A 10 16.29 9.03 -17.94
CA THR A 10 15.11 9.52 -17.22
C THR A 10 15.16 11.04 -17.21
N ARG A 11 14.44 11.64 -18.15
CA ARG A 11 14.22 13.08 -18.26
C ARG A 11 13.11 13.48 -17.30
N THR A 12 13.44 13.77 -16.05
CA THR A 12 12.49 14.40 -15.13
C THR A 12 12.73 15.89 -15.12
N THR A 13 11.92 16.62 -15.87
CA THR A 13 11.87 18.09 -15.85
C THR A 13 10.49 18.55 -15.39
N ALA A 14 10.50 19.47 -14.44
CA ALA A 14 9.44 20.41 -14.04
C ALA A 14 8.36 19.93 -13.05
N ALA A 15 8.51 20.35 -11.79
CA ALA A 15 7.56 21.26 -11.14
C ALA A 15 8.13 21.77 -9.80
N ALA A 16 9.07 22.71 -9.85
CA ALA A 16 9.33 23.61 -8.73
C ALA A 16 8.24 24.69 -8.75
N ALA A 17 7.20 24.52 -7.94
CA ALA A 17 6.14 25.50 -7.75
C ALA A 17 5.90 25.69 -6.25
N GLY A 18 6.05 26.93 -5.79
CA GLY A 18 5.45 27.40 -4.53
C GLY A 18 6.25 27.16 -3.26
N ALA A 19 7.42 27.80 -3.15
CA ALA A 19 7.84 28.29 -1.84
C ALA A 19 6.85 29.38 -1.37
N VAL A 20 6.64 29.46 -0.04
CA VAL A 20 5.91 30.51 0.69
C VAL A 20 4.39 30.33 0.88
N ALA A 21 3.95 29.28 1.62
CA ALA A 21 2.65 29.29 2.31
C ALA A 21 2.51 28.30 3.50
N THR A 22 3.59 27.95 4.21
CA THR A 22 3.55 26.87 5.23
C THR A 22 4.18 27.27 6.57
N ALA A 23 3.82 28.43 7.11
CA ALA A 23 4.39 28.92 8.37
C ALA A 23 3.46 28.85 9.61
N ALA A 24 2.25 28.28 9.50
CA ALA A 24 1.30 28.27 10.64
C ALA A 24 0.70 26.89 11.00
N THR A 25 1.05 25.81 10.30
CA THR A 25 0.50 24.45 10.51
C THR A 25 1.55 23.41 10.93
N SER A 26 2.73 23.87 11.35
CA SER A 26 3.91 23.03 11.58
C SER A 26 3.80 22.11 12.80
N VAL A 27 2.96 22.42 13.80
CA VAL A 27 2.84 21.59 15.01
C VAL A 27 1.87 20.42 14.82
N ALA A 28 0.75 20.63 14.13
CA ALA A 28 -0.25 19.57 13.91
C ALA A 28 0.20 18.54 12.86
N ALA A 29 0.88 18.98 11.79
CA ALA A 29 1.42 18.08 10.78
C ALA A 29 2.62 17.26 11.31
N ALA A 30 3.45 17.84 12.18
CA ALA A 30 4.54 17.09 12.84
C ALA A 30 4.02 16.07 13.86
N ALA A 31 2.91 16.35 14.56
CA ALA A 31 2.27 15.39 15.44
C ALA A 31 1.65 14.20 14.67
N LEU A 32 0.99 14.47 13.53
CA LEU A 32 0.48 13.41 12.65
C LEU A 32 1.62 12.60 12.01
N ALA A 33 2.67 13.25 11.52
CA ALA A 33 3.85 12.57 10.98
C ALA A 33 4.59 11.75 12.05
N GLY A 34 4.70 12.26 13.29
CA GLY A 34 5.25 11.54 14.43
C GLY A 34 4.41 10.32 14.82
N SER A 35 3.07 10.43 14.76
CA SER A 35 2.16 9.32 15.06
C SER A 35 2.21 8.17 14.05
N ILE A 36 2.51 8.47 12.77
CA ILE A 36 2.66 7.46 11.72
C ILE A 36 4.02 6.76 11.81
N ILE A 37 5.07 7.48 12.23
CA ILE A 37 6.41 6.89 12.45
C ILE A 37 6.41 5.92 13.63
N PHE A 38 5.55 6.14 14.64
CA PHE A 38 5.49 5.31 15.86
C PHE A 38 4.33 4.32 15.91
N SER A 39 3.44 4.28 14.92
CA SER A 39 2.39 3.26 14.90
C SER A 39 3.03 1.92 14.52
N PRO A 40 2.90 0.87 15.36
CA PRO A 40 3.37 -0.45 14.98
C PRO A 40 2.61 -0.86 13.72
N VAL A 41 3.34 -1.15 12.63
CA VAL A 41 2.73 -1.80 11.47
C VAL A 41 2.11 -3.09 11.99
N PRO A 42 0.79 -3.29 11.84
CA PRO A 42 0.15 -4.50 12.32
C PRO A 42 0.87 -5.71 11.73
N GLY A 43 1.18 -6.68 12.59
CA GLY A 43 1.83 -7.92 12.19
C GLY A 43 1.08 -8.56 11.01
N ALA A 44 1.77 -9.39 10.23
CA ALA A 44 1.17 -10.07 9.08
C ALA A 44 -0.18 -10.75 9.41
N SER A 45 -0.28 -11.32 10.60
CA SER A 45 -1.50 -11.94 11.13
C SER A 45 -2.65 -10.95 11.33
N ALA A 46 -2.40 -9.80 11.96
CA ALA A 46 -3.42 -8.77 12.19
C ALA A 46 -3.92 -8.16 10.87
N ARG A 47 -3.05 -8.08 9.85
CA ARG A 47 -3.46 -7.68 8.50
C ARG A 47 -4.32 -8.74 7.81
N MET A 48 -4.09 -10.03 8.08
CA MET A 48 -4.91 -11.11 7.54
C MET A 48 -6.31 -11.11 8.16
N GLU A 49 -6.41 -10.90 9.48
CA GLU A 49 -7.68 -10.89 10.21
C GLU A 49 -8.68 -9.87 9.67
N GLY A 50 -8.24 -8.62 9.47
CA GLY A 50 -9.10 -7.59 8.86
C GLY A 50 -9.53 -7.92 7.43
N VAL A 51 -8.69 -8.62 6.67
CA VAL A 51 -9.04 -9.10 5.33
C VAL A 51 -10.08 -10.20 5.40
N SER A 52 -9.96 -11.16 6.32
CA SER A 52 -10.92 -12.25 6.49
C SER A 52 -12.31 -11.71 6.86
N GLU A 53 -12.40 -10.69 7.73
CA GLU A 53 -13.67 -10.02 8.06
C GLU A 53 -14.30 -9.32 6.84
N ASP A 54 -13.50 -8.62 6.04
CA ASP A 54 -13.98 -7.94 4.83
C ASP A 54 -14.45 -8.93 3.75
N LEU A 55 -13.77 -10.08 3.61
CA LEU A 55 -14.19 -11.16 2.72
C LEU A 55 -15.51 -11.77 3.17
N LEU A 56 -15.69 -12.02 4.47
CA LEU A 56 -16.96 -12.50 5.02
C LEU A 56 -18.09 -11.51 4.72
N ARG A 57 -17.84 -10.20 4.90
CA ARG A 57 -18.81 -9.16 4.54
C ARG A 57 -19.13 -9.18 3.04
N ALA A 58 -18.12 -9.33 2.18
CA ALA A 58 -18.30 -9.40 0.73
C ALA A 58 -19.12 -10.64 0.30
N VAL A 59 -18.94 -11.78 0.97
CA VAL A 59 -19.76 -12.98 0.76
C VAL A 59 -21.22 -12.72 1.18
N GLN A 60 -21.44 -12.11 2.35
CA GLN A 60 -22.80 -11.78 2.83
C GLN A 60 -23.53 -10.81 1.89
N LEU A 61 -22.79 -9.90 1.27
CA LEU A 61 -23.30 -8.98 0.26
C LEU A 61 -23.46 -9.62 -1.13
N ASN A 62 -23.21 -10.93 -1.27
CA ASN A 62 -23.22 -11.68 -2.52
C ASN A 62 -22.33 -11.07 -3.62
N GLN A 63 -21.24 -10.41 -3.23
CA GLN A 63 -20.28 -9.80 -4.16
C GLN A 63 -19.24 -10.82 -4.65
N ILE A 64 -18.94 -11.81 -3.81
CA ILE A 64 -18.02 -12.91 -4.09
C ILE A 64 -18.59 -14.21 -3.56
N THR A 65 -18.15 -15.33 -4.10
CA THR A 65 -18.48 -16.66 -3.55
C THR A 65 -17.53 -17.04 -2.41
N GLU A 66 -17.96 -17.95 -1.55
CA GLU A 66 -17.12 -18.50 -0.47
C GLU A 66 -15.82 -19.12 -1.01
N GLU A 67 -15.92 -19.84 -2.14
CA GLU A 67 -14.74 -20.43 -2.79
C GLU A 67 -13.74 -19.37 -3.26
N GLN A 68 -14.22 -18.21 -3.71
CA GLN A 68 -13.36 -17.10 -4.12
C GLN A 68 -12.67 -16.44 -2.93
N ALA A 69 -13.38 -16.29 -1.81
CA ALA A 69 -12.80 -15.78 -0.56
C ALA A 69 -11.64 -16.66 -0.08
N VAL A 70 -11.85 -17.98 -0.01
CA VAL A 70 -10.80 -18.94 0.41
C VAL A 70 -9.59 -18.92 -0.52
N LYS A 71 -9.80 -18.89 -1.84
CA LYS A 71 -8.71 -18.80 -2.82
C LYS A 71 -7.94 -17.48 -2.71
N PHE A 72 -8.64 -16.39 -2.42
CA PHE A 72 -8.02 -15.08 -2.23
C PHE A 72 -7.15 -15.08 -0.97
N GLU A 73 -7.66 -15.56 0.15
CA GLU A 73 -6.93 -15.63 1.42
C GLU A 73 -5.67 -16.50 1.29
N ALA A 74 -5.75 -17.66 0.63
CA ALA A 74 -4.58 -18.51 0.39
C ALA A 74 -3.50 -17.82 -0.46
N ARG A 75 -3.90 -17.09 -1.52
CA ARG A 75 -2.97 -16.34 -2.37
C ARG A 75 -2.36 -15.16 -1.62
N LEU A 76 -3.15 -14.47 -0.81
CA LEU A 76 -2.68 -13.34 -0.02
C LEU A 76 -1.72 -13.78 1.09
N ALA A 77 -2.02 -14.88 1.77
CA ALA A 77 -1.14 -15.49 2.76
C ALA A 77 0.23 -15.83 2.16
N GLY A 78 0.27 -16.48 0.99
CA GLY A 78 1.52 -16.74 0.28
C GLY A 78 2.29 -15.45 -0.09
N ARG A 79 1.58 -14.39 -0.50
CA ARG A 79 2.19 -13.10 -0.86
C ARG A 79 2.74 -12.32 0.33
N ILE A 80 2.06 -12.38 1.48
CA ILE A 80 2.47 -11.68 2.71
C ILE A 80 3.61 -12.44 3.40
N LEU A 81 3.60 -13.78 3.33
CA LEU A 81 4.62 -14.63 3.94
C LEU A 81 5.86 -14.84 3.04
N GLY A 82 5.77 -14.48 1.75
CA GLY A 82 6.91 -14.37 0.84
C GLY A 82 7.18 -15.59 -0.05
N ASP A 83 6.19 -16.45 -0.29
CA ASP A 83 6.35 -17.71 -1.03
C ASP A 83 5.65 -17.70 -2.40
N ALA A 84 5.76 -16.57 -3.13
CA ALA A 84 5.11 -16.37 -4.44
C ALA A 84 6.09 -15.95 -5.53
#